data_AF-A0A482T7V0-F1
#
_entry.id   AF-A0A482T7V0-F1
#
_cell.length_a   1.000
_cell.length_b   1.000
_cell.length_c   1.000
_cell.angle_alpha   90.00
_cell.angle_beta   90.00
_cell.angle_gamma   90.00
#
_symmetry.space_group_name_H-M   'P 1'
#
loop_
_entity.id
_entity.type
_entity.pdbx_description
1 polymer ?
#
loop_
_entity_poly.entity_id
_entity_poly.type
_entity_poly.pdbx_seq_one_letter_code
_entity_poly.pdbx_strand_id
1 'polypeptide(L)'
;LFVCNTSASERENLARKALTVPGVVNVRELRTGRGNLQIKAVGEEMSDLTRIAHQLSKLGLEIEDEDLIQEEYFTPYEPFGPDGASKQGAMTDMVSLSGGAEVVDVTVSPEAPIVDTTLRDANEQSLLDEEVLIIAIERGDEMITPKGDTEIRAGDLISVFARDGVPESTLDAFGETNEPITPS
;
A
#
# COMPACT_ATOMS: atom_id res chain seq x y z
N LEU A 1 -13.99 5.49 10.54
CA LEU A 1 -13.04 6.41 11.22
C LEU A 1 -13.87 7.39 12.01
N PHE A 2 -13.66 7.45 13.33
CA PHE A 2 -14.29 8.45 14.19
C PHE A 2 -13.32 9.59 14.42
N VAL A 3 -13.77 10.82 14.14
CA VAL A 3 -13.05 12.05 14.48
C VAL A 3 -13.63 12.56 15.79
N CYS A 4 -12.82 12.54 16.83
CA CYS A 4 -13.24 12.88 18.19
C CYS A 4 -12.51 14.11 18.73
N ASN A 5 -13.21 14.81 19.60
CA ASN A 5 -12.70 15.91 20.41
C ASN A 5 -12.59 15.50 21.86
N THR A 6 -11.56 16.02 22.52
CA THR A 6 -11.41 15.97 23.97
C THR A 6 -10.52 17.08 24.50
N SER A 7 -10.50 17.27 25.81
CA SER A 7 -9.64 18.24 26.47
C SER A 7 -8.16 17.83 26.40
N ALA A 8 -7.25 18.81 26.34
CA ALA A 8 -5.82 18.53 26.24
C ALA A 8 -5.28 17.75 27.45
N SER A 9 -5.89 17.93 28.62
CA SER A 9 -5.50 17.28 29.88
C SER A 9 -5.93 15.81 29.95
N GLU A 10 -6.99 15.43 29.24
CA GLU A 10 -7.56 14.08 29.29
C GLU A 10 -7.20 13.23 28.07
N ARG A 11 -6.69 13.86 27.01
CA ARG A 11 -6.43 13.24 25.70
C ARG A 11 -5.65 11.94 25.78
N GLU A 12 -4.50 11.92 26.46
CA GLU A 12 -3.67 10.71 26.55
C GLU A 12 -4.42 9.58 27.30
N ASN A 13 -5.14 9.92 28.36
CA ASN A 13 -5.89 8.94 29.14
C ASN A 13 -7.06 8.35 28.34
N LEU A 14 -7.80 9.21 27.64
CA LEU A 14 -8.94 8.81 26.82
C LEU A 14 -8.52 8.07 25.56
N ALA A 15 -7.39 8.43 24.94
CA ALA A 15 -6.81 7.68 23.83
C ALA A 15 -6.50 6.22 24.23
N ARG A 16 -5.85 6.03 25.39
CA ARG A 16 -5.58 4.68 25.92
C ARG A 16 -6.86 3.91 26.25
N LYS A 17 -7.88 4.56 26.82
CA LYS A 17 -9.18 3.93 27.08
C LYS A 17 -9.93 3.58 25.80
N ALA A 18 -9.84 4.41 24.76
CA ALA A 18 -10.45 4.14 23.46
C ALA A 18 -9.91 2.86 22.82
N LEU A 19 -8.60 2.57 22.97
CA LEU A 19 -7.99 1.30 22.53
C LEU A 19 -8.58 0.06 23.22
N THR A 20 -9.26 0.21 24.36
CA THR A 20 -9.91 -0.90 25.06
C THR A 20 -11.34 -1.18 24.57
N VAL A 21 -11.89 -0.31 23.71
CA VAL A 21 -13.22 -0.50 23.13
C VAL A 21 -13.13 -1.57 22.03
N PRO A 22 -13.90 -2.67 22.13
CA PRO A 22 -13.88 -3.72 21.11
C PRO A 22 -14.20 -3.18 19.72
N GLY A 23 -13.36 -3.52 18.74
CA GLY A 23 -13.47 -3.04 17.37
C GLY A 23 -12.58 -1.82 17.07
N VAL A 24 -12.03 -1.13 18.07
CA VAL A 24 -11.04 -0.07 17.84
C VAL A 24 -9.68 -0.70 17.54
N VAL A 25 -9.12 -0.38 16.37
CA VAL A 25 -7.84 -0.93 15.88
C VAL A 25 -6.71 0.09 15.91
N ASN A 26 -7.02 1.38 15.89
CA ASN A 26 -6.02 2.43 15.93
C ASN A 26 -6.57 3.70 16.58
N VAL A 27 -5.72 4.38 17.35
CA VAL A 27 -6.00 5.72 17.87
C VAL A 27 -4.79 6.61 17.57
N ARG A 28 -5.03 7.71 16.87
CA ARG A 28 -4.02 8.72 16.52
C ARG A 28 -4.34 10.03 17.24
N GLU A 29 -3.36 10.55 17.97
CA GLU A 29 -3.45 11.84 18.64
C GLU A 29 -2.92 12.97 17.76
N LEU A 30 -3.69 14.05 17.64
CA LEU A 30 -3.28 15.27 16.96
C LEU A 30 -3.02 16.38 17.98
N ARG A 31 -1.92 17.11 17.81
CA ARG A 31 -1.45 18.09 18.82
C ARG A 31 -2.20 19.43 18.78
N THR A 32 -2.93 19.72 17.72
CA THR A 32 -3.60 21.02 17.53
C THR A 32 -4.91 20.87 16.75
N GLY A 33 -5.95 21.59 17.17
CA GLY A 33 -7.24 21.67 16.47
C GLY A 33 -8.40 20.98 17.18
N ARG A 34 -9.60 21.10 16.57
CA ARG A 34 -10.72 20.18 16.79
C ARG A 34 -10.47 18.90 15.97
N GLY A 35 -11.09 17.79 16.35
CA GLY A 35 -10.76 16.45 15.86
C GLY A 35 -9.41 15.98 16.38
N ASN A 36 -9.07 16.31 17.64
CA ASN A 36 -7.74 16.03 18.18
C ASN A 36 -7.46 14.54 18.51
N LEU A 37 -8.45 13.68 18.31
CA LEU A 37 -8.32 12.22 18.31
C LEU A 37 -8.95 11.63 17.05
N GLN A 38 -8.20 10.80 16.35
CA GLN A 38 -8.69 10.00 15.22
C GLN A 38 -8.71 8.54 15.63
N ILE A 39 -9.87 7.89 15.56
CA ILE A 39 -10.08 6.52 16.04
C ILE A 39 -10.53 5.65 14.87
N LYS A 40 -9.67 4.75 14.40
CA LYS A 40 -10.06 3.74 13.41
C LYS A 40 -10.68 2.56 14.12
N ALA A 41 -11.86 2.16 13.66
CA ALA A 41 -12.58 1.02 14.18
C ALA A 41 -13.13 0.17 13.04
N VAL A 42 -13.27 -1.12 13.30
CA VAL A 42 -13.79 -2.13 12.38
C VAL A 42 -15.05 -2.75 12.99
N GLY A 43 -16.00 -3.08 12.13
CA GLY A 43 -17.24 -3.76 12.48
C GLY A 43 -17.73 -4.55 11.27
N GLU A 44 -18.41 -5.67 11.52
CA GLU A 44 -18.99 -6.49 10.45
C GLU A 44 -20.32 -5.88 9.98
N GLU A 45 -21.04 -5.24 10.91
CA GLU A 45 -22.32 -4.60 10.65
C GLU A 45 -22.35 -3.14 11.15
N MET A 46 -23.28 -2.33 10.64
CA MET A 46 -23.52 -0.96 11.12
C MET A 46 -23.90 -0.90 12.63
N SER A 47 -24.44 -1.99 13.16
CA SER A 47 -24.77 -2.15 14.58
C SER A 47 -23.51 -2.13 15.46
N ASP A 48 -22.38 -2.65 14.96
CA ASP A 48 -21.09 -2.60 15.63
C ASP A 48 -20.56 -1.17 15.73
N LEU A 49 -20.63 -0.41 14.63
CA LEU A 49 -20.19 0.98 14.60
C LEU A 49 -20.99 1.83 15.59
N THR A 50 -22.32 1.64 15.62
CA THR A 50 -23.20 2.32 16.57
C THR A 50 -22.83 1.99 18.02
N ARG A 51 -22.52 0.73 18.30
CA ARG A 51 -22.07 0.27 19.63
C ARG A 51 -20.74 0.91 20.01
N ILE A 52 -19.77 0.94 19.10
CA ILE A 52 -18.45 1.57 19.30
C ILE A 52 -18.61 3.06 19.57
N ALA A 53 -19.38 3.77 18.75
CA ALA A 53 -19.67 5.20 18.93
C ALA A 53 -20.26 5.48 20.31
N HIS A 54 -21.22 4.66 20.76
CA HIS A 54 -21.81 4.80 22.08
C HIS A 54 -20.80 4.58 23.21
N GLN A 55 -19.90 3.59 23.07
CA GLN A 55 -18.84 3.33 24.06
C GLN A 55 -17.82 4.46 24.12
N LEU A 56 -17.42 5.03 22.97
CA LEU A 56 -16.52 6.18 22.90
C LEU A 56 -17.13 7.41 23.57
N SER A 57 -18.40 7.72 23.29
CA SER A 57 -19.14 8.81 23.95
C SER A 57 -19.23 8.60 25.47
N LYS A 58 -19.42 7.36 25.93
CA LYS A 58 -19.45 7.02 27.36
C LYS A 58 -18.12 7.24 28.06
N LEU A 59 -17.00 7.19 27.32
CA LEU A 59 -15.68 7.55 27.86
C LEU A 59 -15.50 9.07 28.02
N GLY A 60 -16.37 9.88 27.41
CA GLY A 60 -16.27 11.34 27.40
C GLY A 60 -15.61 11.90 26.14
N LEU A 61 -15.53 11.11 25.07
CA LEU A 61 -15.10 11.59 23.76
C LEU A 61 -16.29 12.22 23.03
N GLU A 62 -16.12 13.43 22.52
CA GLU A 62 -17.13 14.07 21.67
C GLU A 62 -16.86 13.67 20.22
N ILE A 63 -17.75 12.88 19.62
CA ILE A 63 -17.64 12.50 18.20
C ILE A 63 -18.10 13.68 17.35
N GLU A 64 -17.19 14.21 16.54
CA GLU A 64 -17.45 15.30 15.58
C GLU A 64 -17.85 14.74 14.22
N ASP A 65 -17.17 13.67 13.77
CA ASP A 65 -17.42 13.05 12.48
C ASP A 65 -17.26 11.51 12.52
N GLU A 66 -17.95 10.84 11.59
CA GLU A 66 -17.87 9.39 11.38
C GLU A 66 -17.77 9.09 9.87
N ASP A 67 -16.56 8.77 9.42
CA ASP A 67 -16.29 8.41 8.03
C ASP A 67 -16.25 6.89 7.84
N LEU A 68 -17.12 6.35 6.98
CA LEU A 68 -17.02 4.94 6.58
C LEU A 68 -15.99 4.81 5.45
N ILE A 69 -14.87 4.15 5.75
CA ILE A 69 -13.78 3.96 4.80
C ILE A 69 -13.95 2.59 4.15
N GLN A 70 -14.03 2.56 2.82
CA GLN A 70 -14.04 1.32 2.05
C GLN A 70 -12.61 0.82 1.80
N GLU A 71 -11.75 1.69 1.29
CA GLU A 71 -10.34 1.40 0.99
C GLU A 71 -9.47 2.61 1.34
N GLU A 72 -8.25 2.35 1.83
CA GLU A 72 -7.25 3.37 2.14
C GLU A 72 -5.94 2.96 1.45
N TYR A 73 -5.42 3.85 0.61
CA TYR A 73 -4.18 3.63 -0.14
C TYR A 73 -3.06 4.47 0.50
N PHE A 74 -1.87 3.88 0.68
CA PHE A 74 -0.72 4.56 1.29
C PHE A 74 0.56 4.20 0.54
N THR A 75 1.32 5.22 0.14
CA THR A 75 2.69 5.08 -0.38
C THR A 75 3.63 5.90 0.51
N PRO A 76 4.71 5.32 1.07
CA PRO A 76 5.73 6.08 1.78
C PRO A 76 6.42 7.09 0.84
N TYR A 77 6.65 8.32 1.30
CA TYR A 77 7.43 9.30 0.52
C TYR A 77 8.93 9.04 0.68
N GLU A 78 9.54 8.39 -0.31
CA GLU A 78 10.94 7.92 -0.28
C GLU A 78 12.06 8.98 -0.35
N PRO A 79 11.88 10.19 -0.93
CA PRO A 79 12.98 11.16 -1.10
C PRO A 79 13.66 11.66 0.19
N PHE A 80 13.13 11.33 1.37
CA PHE A 80 13.71 11.67 2.68
C PHE A 80 13.87 10.47 3.62
N GLY A 81 13.97 9.24 3.09
CA GLY A 81 14.32 8.06 3.88
C GLY A 81 15.74 8.19 4.49
N PRO A 82 16.01 7.62 5.67
CA PRO A 82 17.35 7.63 6.24
C PRO A 82 18.32 6.87 5.33
N ASP A 83 19.43 7.51 4.96
CA ASP A 83 20.53 6.91 4.20
C ASP A 83 20.97 5.61 4.90
N GLY A 84 20.55 4.46 4.36
CA GLY A 84 20.92 3.14 4.86
C GLY A 84 19.83 2.32 5.55
N ALA A 85 18.54 2.70 5.49
CA ALA A 85 17.49 1.70 5.67
C ALA A 85 17.61 0.67 4.53
N SER A 86 17.82 -0.59 4.89
CA SER A 86 17.92 -1.72 3.97
C SER A 86 16.80 -1.69 2.93
N LYS A 87 17.18 -1.66 1.65
CA LYS A 87 16.36 -2.06 0.50
C LYS A 87 15.99 -3.55 0.62
N GLN A 88 15.16 -3.88 1.59
CA GLN A 88 14.69 -5.24 1.83
C GLN A 88 13.19 -5.28 1.54
N GLY A 89 12.88 -5.75 0.34
CA GLY A 89 11.76 -6.63 0.06
C GLY A 89 10.40 -5.95 -0.13
N ALA A 90 9.99 -5.94 -1.40
CA ALA A 90 8.60 -6.03 -1.85
C ALA A 90 7.61 -5.02 -1.23
N MET A 91 7.52 -3.84 -1.84
CA MET A 91 6.26 -3.12 -1.89
C MET A 91 6.00 -2.79 -3.36
N THR A 92 5.19 -3.62 -4.00
CA THR A 92 4.55 -3.30 -5.27
C THR A 92 3.73 -2.03 -5.07
N ASP A 93 4.16 -0.90 -5.62
CA ASP A 93 3.34 0.31 -5.66
C ASP A 93 2.20 0.04 -6.64
N MET A 94 1.02 -0.28 -6.11
CA MET A 94 -0.16 -0.64 -6.90
C MET A 94 -1.06 0.59 -7.04
N VAL A 95 -1.13 1.14 -8.25
CA VAL A 95 -1.99 2.29 -8.56
C VAL A 95 -3.16 1.84 -9.43
N SER A 96 -4.37 1.88 -8.87
CA SER A 96 -5.60 1.64 -9.61
C SER A 96 -6.04 2.88 -10.39
N LEU A 97 -6.20 2.75 -11.70
CA LEU A 97 -6.73 3.78 -12.60
C LEU A 97 -8.23 3.55 -12.86
N SER A 98 -8.93 4.63 -13.21
CA SER A 98 -10.34 4.61 -13.57
C SER A 98 -10.62 3.58 -14.67
N GLY A 99 -11.45 2.57 -14.39
CA GLY A 99 -11.83 1.54 -15.38
C GLY A 99 -11.23 0.16 -15.16
N GLY A 100 -10.67 -0.12 -13.97
CA GLY A 100 -10.19 -1.46 -13.58
C GLY A 100 -8.73 -1.74 -13.91
N ALA A 101 -8.03 -0.77 -14.51
CA ALA A 101 -6.64 -0.95 -14.87
C ALA A 101 -5.72 -0.64 -13.69
N GLU A 102 -4.65 -1.41 -13.57
CA GLU A 102 -3.69 -1.39 -12.47
C GLU A 102 -2.28 -1.13 -13.02
N VAL A 103 -1.51 -0.30 -12.31
CA VAL A 103 -0.07 -0.17 -12.51
C VAL A 103 0.63 -0.76 -11.29
N VAL A 104 1.65 -1.56 -11.53
CA VAL A 104 2.39 -2.35 -10.54
C VAL A 104 3.87 -2.18 -10.81
N ASP A 105 4.62 -1.77 -9.81
CA ASP A 105 6.08 -1.72 -9.87
C ASP A 105 6.70 -3.04 -9.36
N VAL A 106 7.58 -3.64 -10.17
CA VAL A 106 8.20 -4.94 -9.89
C VAL A 106 9.72 -4.82 -9.93
N THR A 107 10.40 -5.30 -8.89
CA THR A 107 11.87 -5.35 -8.87
C THR A 107 12.35 -6.64 -9.52
N VAL A 108 13.31 -6.55 -10.44
CA VAL A 108 13.87 -7.71 -11.13
C VAL A 108 14.85 -8.45 -10.23
N SER A 109 14.52 -9.68 -9.88
CA SER A 109 15.42 -10.57 -9.13
C SER A 109 16.65 -10.95 -9.97
N PRO A 110 17.85 -11.10 -9.37
CA PRO A 110 19.04 -11.60 -10.08
C PRO A 110 18.87 -12.97 -10.74
N GLU A 111 17.99 -13.81 -10.19
CA GLU A 111 17.68 -15.15 -10.72
C GLU A 111 16.49 -15.16 -11.69
N ALA A 112 15.92 -13.99 -12.01
CA ALA A 112 14.73 -13.90 -12.83
C ALA A 112 15.00 -14.32 -14.30
N PRO A 113 14.09 -15.10 -14.93
CA PRO A 113 14.25 -15.54 -16.32
C PRO A 113 14.42 -14.41 -17.34
N ILE A 114 13.93 -13.21 -17.01
CA ILE A 114 13.94 -12.05 -17.89
C ILE A 114 15.27 -11.25 -17.88
N VAL A 115 16.19 -11.56 -16.95
CA VAL A 115 17.50 -10.89 -16.87
C VAL A 115 18.33 -11.13 -18.13
N ASP A 116 19.04 -10.09 -18.58
CA ASP A 116 19.89 -10.10 -19.77
C ASP A 116 19.11 -10.37 -21.08
N THR A 117 17.79 -10.17 -21.07
CA THR A 117 16.93 -10.23 -22.26
C THR A 117 16.46 -8.84 -22.67
N THR A 118 16.26 -8.61 -23.97
CA THR A 118 15.61 -7.38 -24.43
C THR A 118 14.09 -7.50 -24.28
N LEU A 119 13.39 -6.37 -24.17
CA LEU A 119 11.92 -6.37 -24.11
C LEU A 119 11.28 -7.06 -25.31
N ARG A 120 11.88 -6.93 -26.50
CA ARG A 120 11.43 -7.65 -27.69
C ARG A 120 11.61 -9.16 -27.52
N ASP A 121 12.80 -9.60 -27.11
CA ASP A 121 13.08 -11.02 -26.94
C ASP A 121 12.23 -11.65 -25.84
N ALA A 122 11.98 -10.93 -24.75
CA ALA A 122 11.10 -11.35 -23.66
C ALA A 122 9.67 -11.57 -24.16
N ASN A 123 9.15 -10.67 -24.98
CA ASN A 123 7.84 -10.82 -25.61
C ASN A 123 7.81 -11.99 -26.62
N GLU A 124 8.85 -12.16 -27.45
CA GLU A 124 8.96 -13.27 -28.40
C GLU A 124 9.08 -14.64 -27.71
N GLN A 125 9.67 -14.67 -26.51
CA GLN A 125 9.78 -15.87 -25.66
C GLN A 125 8.54 -16.09 -24.78
N SER A 126 7.53 -15.23 -24.88
CA SER A 126 6.31 -15.27 -24.04
C SER A 126 6.63 -15.22 -22.53
N LEU A 127 7.71 -14.53 -22.14
CA LEU A 127 8.01 -14.22 -20.74
C LEU A 127 7.14 -13.10 -20.21
N LEU A 128 6.64 -12.23 -21.09
CA LEU A 128 5.69 -11.18 -20.77
C LEU A 128 4.34 -11.53 -21.40
N ASP A 129 3.26 -11.34 -20.65
CA ASP A 129 1.91 -11.52 -21.16
C ASP A 129 1.57 -10.45 -22.22
N GLU A 130 0.75 -10.78 -23.22
CA GLU A 130 0.36 -9.84 -24.29
C GLU A 130 -0.50 -8.68 -23.76
N GLU A 131 -1.16 -8.88 -22.61
CA GLU A 131 -1.99 -7.87 -21.97
C GLU A 131 -1.20 -6.92 -21.06
N VAL A 132 0.11 -7.18 -20.92
CA VAL A 132 1.02 -6.41 -20.08
C VAL A 132 1.75 -5.33 -20.90
N LEU A 133 1.72 -4.11 -20.38
CA LEU A 133 2.45 -2.98 -20.97
C LEU A 133 3.51 -2.44 -19.99
N ILE A 134 4.77 -2.51 -20.39
CA ILE A 134 5.86 -1.87 -19.64
C ILE A 134 5.84 -0.36 -19.90
N ILE A 135 5.67 0.43 -18.83
CA ILE A 135 5.56 1.89 -18.90
C ILE A 135 6.93 2.55 -18.73
N ALA A 136 7.70 2.12 -17.73
CA ALA A 136 8.98 2.70 -17.36
C ALA A 136 9.90 1.63 -16.76
N ILE A 137 11.21 1.86 -16.88
CA ILE A 137 12.25 1.08 -16.19
C ILE A 137 13.12 2.07 -15.44
N GLU A 138 13.24 1.91 -14.12
CA GLU A 138 14.16 2.66 -13.29
C GLU A 138 15.39 1.81 -12.96
N ARG A 139 16.57 2.39 -13.19
CA ARG A 139 17.85 1.74 -12.95
C ARG A 139 18.75 2.66 -12.16
N GLY A 140 18.88 2.39 -10.86
CA GLY A 140 19.57 3.30 -9.95
C GLY A 140 18.79 4.62 -9.86
N ASP A 141 19.37 5.71 -10.36
CA ASP A 141 18.76 7.05 -10.37
C ASP A 141 18.28 7.48 -11.78
N GLU A 142 18.30 6.58 -12.77
CA GLU A 142 17.94 6.86 -14.15
C GLU A 142 16.58 6.26 -14.51
N MET A 143 15.70 7.08 -15.11
CA MET A 143 14.44 6.62 -15.71
C MET A 143 14.63 6.36 -17.21
N ILE A 144 14.43 5.11 -17.61
CA ILE A 144 14.62 4.60 -18.97
C ILE A 144 13.26 4.41 -19.63
N THR A 145 13.08 5.01 -20.81
CA THR A 145 11.88 4.78 -21.62
C THR A 145 11.96 3.40 -22.29
N PRO A 146 11.00 2.49 -22.05
CA PRO A 146 11.00 1.14 -22.61
C PRO A 146 10.94 1.15 -24.14
N LYS A 147 11.85 0.42 -24.78
CA LYS A 147 11.88 0.16 -26.22
C LYS A 147 12.20 -1.31 -26.46
N GLY A 148 11.88 -1.83 -27.64
CA GLY A 148 12.11 -3.25 -27.92
C GLY A 148 13.57 -3.71 -27.77
N ASP A 149 14.55 -2.83 -27.95
CA ASP A 149 15.98 -3.08 -27.76
C ASP A 149 16.47 -2.79 -26.33
N THR A 150 15.59 -2.39 -25.41
CA THR A 150 15.94 -2.15 -24.02
C THR A 150 16.16 -3.47 -23.32
N GLU A 151 17.35 -3.62 -22.75
CA GLU A 151 17.78 -4.80 -22.00
C GLU A 151 17.40 -4.67 -20.52
N ILE A 152 16.72 -5.69 -19.99
CA ILE A 152 16.35 -5.79 -18.58
C ILE A 152 17.54 -6.33 -17.78
N ARG A 153 17.80 -5.73 -16.62
CA ARG A 153 18.89 -6.10 -15.72
C ARG A 153 18.38 -6.38 -14.31
N ALA A 154 19.12 -7.22 -13.60
CA ALA A 154 18.88 -7.46 -12.18
C ALA A 154 18.91 -6.14 -11.40
N GLY A 155 17.92 -5.97 -10.52
CA GLY A 155 17.74 -4.75 -9.72
C GLY A 155 17.08 -3.58 -10.46
N ASP A 156 16.65 -3.75 -11.71
CA ASP A 156 15.73 -2.81 -12.34
C ASP A 156 14.41 -2.78 -11.57
N LEU A 157 13.79 -1.60 -11.47
CA LEU A 157 12.42 -1.44 -11.03
C LEU A 157 11.56 -1.15 -12.26
N ILE A 158 10.60 -2.02 -12.55
CA ILE A 158 9.84 -2.00 -13.79
C ILE A 158 8.38 -1.66 -13.47
N SER A 159 7.87 -0.57 -14.04
CA SER A 159 6.47 -0.19 -13.94
C SER A 159 5.65 -0.88 -15.03
N VAL A 160 4.69 -1.69 -14.60
CA VAL A 160 3.89 -2.56 -15.44
C VAL A 160 2.42 -2.14 -15.37
N PHE A 161 1.78 -1.97 -16.52
CA PHE A 161 0.34 -1.75 -16.62
C PHE A 161 -0.39 -3.03 -17.03
N ALA A 162 -1.46 -3.36 -16.32
CA ALA A 162 -2.37 -4.44 -16.66
C ALA A 162 -3.83 -3.97 -16.54
N ARG A 163 -4.71 -4.41 -17.43
CA ARG A 163 -6.11 -3.94 -17.45
C ARG A 163 -7.05 -4.72 -16.53
N ASP A 164 -6.74 -6.00 -16.26
CA ASP A 164 -7.57 -6.92 -15.48
C ASP A 164 -6.77 -7.56 -14.33
N GLY A 165 -5.77 -6.83 -13.82
CA GLY A 165 -4.79 -7.30 -12.84
C GLY A 165 -3.54 -7.90 -13.50
N VAL A 166 -2.40 -7.86 -12.79
CA VAL A 166 -1.14 -8.43 -13.28
C VAL A 166 -1.19 -9.95 -13.19
N PRO A 167 -1.03 -10.70 -14.30
CA PRO A 167 -0.99 -12.17 -14.26
C PRO A 167 0.17 -12.67 -13.39
N GLU A 168 -0.05 -13.73 -12.60
CA GLU A 168 1.03 -14.34 -11.78
C GLU A 168 2.24 -14.75 -12.64
N SER A 169 2.01 -15.20 -13.88
CA SER A 169 3.06 -15.52 -14.86
C SER A 169 4.01 -14.35 -15.15
N THR A 170 3.50 -13.12 -15.06
CA THR A 170 4.30 -11.90 -15.26
C THR A 170 5.16 -11.63 -14.02
N LEU A 171 4.63 -11.83 -12.82
CA LEU A 171 5.41 -11.69 -11.57
C LEU A 171 6.51 -12.75 -11.47
N ASP A 172 6.21 -13.99 -11.88
CA ASP A 172 7.17 -15.09 -11.96
C ASP A 172 8.34 -14.76 -12.91
N ALA A 173 8.07 -14.09 -14.02
CA ALA A 173 9.09 -13.68 -14.99
C ALA A 173 10.12 -12.71 -14.40
N PHE A 174 9.72 -11.93 -13.40
CA PHE A 174 10.58 -11.00 -12.65
C PHE A 174 11.15 -11.59 -11.36
N GLY A 175 10.75 -12.81 -10.99
CA GLY A 175 11.31 -13.57 -9.87
C GLY A 175 10.69 -13.29 -8.50
N GLU A 176 9.47 -12.74 -8.44
CA GLU A 176 8.74 -12.65 -7.17
C GLU A 176 8.20 -14.03 -6.78
N THR A 177 8.80 -14.66 -5.78
CA THR A 177 8.21 -15.84 -5.13
C THR A 177 7.30 -15.37 -4.02
N ASN A 178 5.99 -15.58 -4.19
CA ASN A 178 4.97 -15.32 -3.18
C ASN A 178 5.20 -16.27 -1.98
N GLU A 179 6.08 -15.91 -1.04
CA GLU A 179 6.20 -16.64 0.21
C GLU A 179 5.03 -16.21 1.10
N PRO A 180 4.10 -17.12 1.45
CA PRO A 180 2.93 -16.76 2.23
C PRO A 180 3.38 -16.26 3.61
N ILE A 181 3.13 -14.97 3.87
CA ILE A 181 3.25 -14.35 5.19
C ILE A 181 2.44 -15.15 6.22
N THR A 182 3.11 -16.02 6.96
CA THR A 182 2.51 -16.78 8.05
C THR A 182 2.62 -15.95 9.32
N PRO A 183 1.52 -15.48 9.93
CA PRO A 183 1.60 -14.72 11.17
C PRO A 183 2.12 -15.60 12.31
N SER A 184 3.13 -15.11 13.03
CA SER A 184 3.69 -15.71 14.26
C SER A 184 2.81 -15.45 15.48
#